data_AF-A0A7Z9XS64-F1
#
_entry.id   AF-A0A7Z9XS64-F1
#
_cell.length_a   1.000
_cell.length_b   1.000
_cell.length_c   1.000
_cell.angle_alpha   90.00
_cell.angle_beta   90.00
_cell.angle_gamma   90.00
#
_symmetry.space_group_name_H-M   'P 1'
#
loop_
_entity.id
_entity.type
_entity.pdbx_description
1 polymer ?
#
loop_
_entity_poly.entity_id
_entity_poly.type
_entity_poly.pdbx_seq_one_letter_code
_entity_poly.pdbx_strand_id
1 'polypeptide(L)'
;MNIRVLIIDDSALVRNLLKRILEQDPQIKVIGSAADAYIAREKIKKLRPDVLTLDVEMPKMDGITFLGNLMRLHPMPVVMVSSLTQKGAEATLRALELGAIDFVGKPQGDFDGSLENVGAEIIEKVKTAAKANIRAAGSRRSSPPLTVEEKQTVDAVIPVSTKRRVAAGLPPLLAIGASTGGTEAIKDVLVNLPADMPAIVITQHIPPGFSTAFAQRMDRLATLTVHEAK
;
A
#
# COMPACT_ATOMS: atom_id res chain seq x y z
N MET A 1 -12.27 11.53 16.84
CA MET A 1 -13.04 11.24 15.62
C MET A 1 -12.82 9.79 15.26
N ASN A 2 -13.88 9.02 14.97
CA ASN A 2 -13.75 7.61 14.62
C ASN A 2 -13.68 7.47 13.09
N ILE A 3 -12.71 6.72 12.60
CA ILE A 3 -12.53 6.35 11.20
C ILE A 3 -13.66 5.39 10.81
N ARG A 4 -14.45 5.77 9.81
CA ARG A 4 -15.65 5.04 9.41
C ARG A 4 -15.31 4.10 8.25
N VAL A 5 -15.33 2.80 8.52
CA VAL A 5 -14.90 1.77 7.55
C VAL A 5 -16.08 1.02 6.97
N LEU A 6 -16.08 0.82 5.66
CA LEU A 6 -16.99 -0.09 4.96
C LEU A 6 -16.20 -1.28 4.41
N ILE A 7 -16.58 -2.49 4.83
CA ILE A 7 -15.91 -3.74 4.41
C ILE A 7 -16.59 -4.31 3.17
N ILE A 8 -15.82 -4.65 2.14
CA ILE A 8 -16.34 -5.23 0.89
C ILE A 8 -15.58 -6.53 0.62
N ASP A 9 -16.26 -7.67 0.77
CA ASP A 9 -15.71 -9.02 0.55
C ASP A 9 -16.88 -9.97 0.32
N ASP A 10 -16.75 -10.97 -0.55
CA ASP A 10 -17.85 -11.89 -0.88
C ASP A 10 -18.12 -12.92 0.23
N SER A 11 -17.10 -13.25 1.03
CA SER A 11 -17.16 -14.19 2.14
C SER A 11 -17.74 -13.55 3.41
N ALA A 12 -18.87 -14.10 3.87
CA ALA A 12 -19.48 -13.68 5.13
C ALA A 12 -18.54 -13.90 6.34
N LEU A 13 -17.72 -14.95 6.29
CA LEU A 13 -16.73 -15.25 7.32
C LEU A 13 -15.67 -14.15 7.38
N VAL A 14 -15.07 -13.80 6.24
CA VAL A 14 -14.03 -12.76 6.18
C VAL A 14 -14.59 -11.41 6.59
N ARG A 15 -15.80 -11.04 6.17
CA ARG A 15 -16.45 -9.80 6.62
C ARG A 15 -16.61 -9.74 8.14
N ASN A 16 -17.01 -10.85 8.78
CA ASN A 16 -17.16 -10.92 10.24
C ASN A 16 -15.81 -10.87 10.96
N LEU A 17 -14.80 -11.52 10.40
CA LEU A 17 -13.44 -11.54 10.95
C LEU A 17 -12.79 -10.15 10.88
N LEU A 18 -12.80 -9.53 9.70
CA LEU A 18 -12.35 -8.15 9.50
C LEU A 18 -13.09 -7.18 10.41
N LYS A 19 -14.41 -7.36 10.58
CA LYS A 19 -15.17 -6.53 11.51
C LYS A 19 -14.65 -6.65 12.94
N ARG A 20 -14.47 -7.88 13.43
CA ARG A 20 -13.95 -8.13 14.78
C ARG A 20 -12.57 -7.53 14.97
N ILE A 21 -11.66 -7.73 14.03
CA ILE A 21 -10.30 -7.17 14.04
C ILE A 21 -10.35 -5.65 14.09
N LEU A 22 -11.04 -5.02 13.14
CA LEU A 22 -11.08 -3.56 13.02
C LEU A 22 -11.72 -2.90 14.24
N GLU A 23 -12.75 -3.51 14.83
CA GLU A 23 -13.43 -2.98 16.02
C GLU A 23 -12.65 -3.19 17.33
N GLN A 24 -11.49 -3.88 17.31
CA GLN A 24 -10.57 -3.90 18.46
C GLN A 24 -9.91 -2.54 18.72
N ASP A 25 -9.74 -1.70 17.69
CA ASP A 25 -9.21 -0.34 17.84
C ASP A 25 -10.37 0.67 18.05
N PRO A 26 -10.40 1.41 19.18
CA PRO A 26 -11.49 2.33 19.50
C PRO A 26 -11.59 3.53 18.53
N GLN A 27 -10.56 3.80 17.73
CA GLN A 27 -10.57 4.84 16.70
C GLN A 27 -11.25 4.37 15.42
N ILE A 28 -11.53 3.08 15.24
CA ILE A 28 -12.17 2.54 14.03
C ILE A 28 -13.61 2.16 14.34
N LYS A 29 -14.53 2.48 13.42
CA LYS A 29 -15.92 2.05 13.46
C LYS A 29 -16.32 1.45 12.13
N VAL A 30 -16.67 0.18 12.14
CA VAL A 30 -17.21 -0.50 10.95
C VAL A 30 -18.67 -0.08 10.78
N ILE A 31 -18.95 0.77 9.78
CA ILE A 31 -20.28 1.34 9.56
C ILE A 31 -21.18 0.45 8.68
N GLY A 32 -20.61 -0.61 8.10
CA GLY A 32 -21.34 -1.60 7.33
C GLY A 32 -20.40 -2.56 6.61
N SER A 33 -21.00 -3.51 5.91
CA SER A 33 -20.27 -4.41 5.02
C SER A 33 -21.10 -4.74 3.76
N ALA A 34 -20.46 -5.11 2.66
CA ALA A 34 -21.09 -5.45 1.39
C ALA A 34 -20.52 -6.75 0.83
N ALA A 35 -21.38 -7.57 0.23
CA ALA A 35 -21.00 -8.86 -0.36
C ALA A 35 -20.64 -8.77 -1.85
N ASP A 36 -20.95 -7.65 -2.51
CA ASP A 36 -20.59 -7.41 -3.91
C ASP A 36 -20.49 -5.91 -4.21
N ALA A 37 -19.95 -5.59 -5.39
CA ALA A 37 -19.76 -4.24 -5.90
C ALA A 37 -21.05 -3.40 -5.97
N TYR A 38 -22.19 -4.02 -6.24
CA TYR A 38 -23.47 -3.32 -6.40
C TYR A 38 -23.98 -2.84 -5.04
N ILE A 39 -23.98 -3.73 -4.04
CA ILE A 39 -24.34 -3.39 -2.66
C ILE A 39 -23.34 -2.36 -2.11
N ALA A 40 -22.05 -2.53 -2.40
CA ALA A 40 -21.00 -1.61 -1.97
C ALA A 40 -21.27 -0.19 -2.48
N ARG A 41 -21.57 -0.01 -3.78
CA ARG A 41 -21.86 1.29 -4.38
C ARG A 41 -23.02 2.01 -3.69
N GLU A 42 -24.10 1.31 -3.39
CA GLU A 42 -25.25 1.90 -2.69
C GLU A 42 -24.90 2.27 -1.25
N LYS A 43 -24.12 1.43 -0.56
CA LYS A 43 -23.66 1.71 0.82
C LYS A 43 -22.66 2.85 0.89
N ILE A 44 -21.75 3.00 -0.08
CA ILE A 44 -20.81 4.13 -0.14
C ILE A 44 -21.57 5.45 -0.18
N LYS A 45 -22.58 5.57 -1.06
CA LYS A 45 -23.40 6.79 -1.18
C LYS A 45 -24.16 7.12 0.10
N LYS A 46 -24.79 6.11 0.72
CA LYS A 46 -25.64 6.27 1.92
C LYS A 46 -24.82 6.51 3.18
N LEU A 47 -23.76 5.73 3.36
CA LEU A 47 -23.00 5.71 4.60
C LEU A 47 -21.84 6.70 4.57
N ARG A 48 -21.34 7.11 3.39
CA ARG A 48 -20.16 8.00 3.25
C ARG A 48 -18.97 7.56 4.13
N PRO A 49 -18.42 6.35 3.91
CA PRO A 49 -17.27 5.86 4.66
C PRO A 49 -16.02 6.71 4.39
N ASP A 50 -15.10 6.72 5.36
CA ASP A 50 -13.80 7.38 5.23
C ASP A 50 -12.79 6.46 4.54
N VAL A 51 -12.89 5.14 4.75
CA VAL A 51 -12.01 4.12 4.15
C VAL A 51 -12.82 2.89 3.75
N LEU A 52 -12.44 2.27 2.65
CA LEU A 52 -12.91 0.96 2.25
C LEU A 52 -11.83 -0.10 2.47
N THR A 53 -12.23 -1.26 2.96
CA THR A 53 -11.48 -2.49 2.70
C THR A 53 -12.14 -3.20 1.53
N LEU A 54 -11.35 -3.64 0.56
CA LEU A 54 -11.87 -4.19 -0.69
C LEU A 54 -11.17 -5.48 -1.06
N ASP A 55 -11.95 -6.55 -1.15
CA ASP A 55 -11.50 -7.81 -1.71
C ASP A 55 -11.18 -7.70 -3.20
N VAL A 56 -10.17 -8.45 -3.64
CA VAL A 56 -9.79 -8.60 -5.05
C VAL A 56 -10.79 -9.50 -5.78
N GLU A 57 -11.19 -10.61 -5.16
CA GLU A 57 -11.97 -11.67 -5.80
C GLU A 57 -13.44 -11.55 -5.39
N MET A 58 -14.30 -11.09 -6.30
CA MET A 58 -15.73 -10.98 -6.04
C MET A 58 -16.57 -11.44 -7.23
N PRO A 59 -17.76 -12.02 -6.99
CA PRO A 59 -18.65 -12.45 -8.06
C PRO A 59 -19.23 -11.26 -8.84
N LYS A 60 -19.57 -11.50 -10.12
CA LYS A 60 -20.16 -10.56 -11.09
C LYS A 60 -19.19 -9.44 -11.54
N MET A 61 -18.59 -8.73 -10.60
CA MET A 61 -17.60 -7.68 -10.83
C MET A 61 -16.47 -7.85 -9.83
N ASP A 62 -15.26 -8.10 -10.33
CA ASP A 62 -14.08 -8.24 -9.49
C ASP A 62 -13.69 -6.91 -8.82
N GLY A 63 -12.94 -7.00 -7.73
CA GLY A 63 -12.54 -5.84 -6.94
C GLY A 63 -11.68 -4.83 -7.70
N ILE A 64 -10.87 -5.28 -8.66
CA ILE A 64 -9.98 -4.41 -9.45
C ILE A 64 -10.83 -3.56 -10.41
N THR A 65 -11.78 -4.18 -11.10
CA THR A 65 -12.74 -3.50 -11.96
C THR A 65 -13.61 -2.53 -11.16
N PHE A 66 -14.07 -2.93 -9.97
CA PHE A 66 -14.81 -2.05 -9.07
C PHE A 66 -13.98 -0.85 -8.62
N LEU A 67 -12.73 -1.07 -8.20
CA LEU A 67 -11.79 -0.04 -7.78
C LEU A 67 -11.55 0.99 -8.89
N GLY A 68 -11.27 0.55 -10.12
CA GLY A 68 -11.05 1.47 -11.24
C GLY A 68 -12.26 2.35 -11.53
N ASN A 69 -13.47 1.80 -11.46
CA ASN A 69 -14.70 2.58 -11.59
C ASN A 69 -14.91 3.55 -10.41
N LEU A 70 -14.64 3.10 -9.18
CA LEU A 70 -14.73 3.92 -7.98
C LEU A 70 -13.75 5.09 -8.04
N MET A 71 -12.48 4.86 -8.32
CA MET A 71 -11.45 5.91 -8.35
C MET A 71 -11.69 6.95 -9.44
N ARG A 72 -12.32 6.54 -10.56
CA ARG A 72 -12.71 7.47 -11.64
C ARG A 72 -13.89 8.37 -11.27
N LEU A 73 -14.90 7.82 -10.58
CA LEU A 73 -16.17 8.53 -10.34
C LEU A 73 -16.24 9.18 -8.94
N HIS A 74 -15.59 8.56 -7.96
CA HIS A 74 -15.60 8.98 -6.56
C HIS A 74 -14.32 8.51 -5.83
N PRO A 75 -13.15 9.08 -6.15
CA PRO A 75 -11.89 8.68 -5.54
C PRO A 75 -11.91 8.86 -4.02
N MET A 76 -11.58 7.79 -3.31
CA MET A 76 -11.62 7.71 -1.85
C MET A 76 -10.67 6.62 -1.32
N PRO A 77 -10.33 6.61 -0.02
CA PRO A 77 -9.34 5.67 0.51
C PRO A 77 -9.78 4.22 0.39
N VAL A 78 -8.93 3.40 -0.24
CA VAL A 78 -9.14 1.95 -0.37
C VAL A 78 -7.88 1.22 0.03
N VAL A 79 -8.04 0.26 0.93
CA VAL A 79 -7.04 -0.76 1.27
C VAL A 79 -7.51 -2.08 0.68
N MET A 80 -6.69 -2.69 -0.18
CA MET A 80 -7.01 -3.98 -0.77
C MET A 80 -6.79 -5.10 0.24
N VAL A 81 -7.70 -6.07 0.27
CA VAL A 81 -7.57 -7.27 1.09
C VAL A 81 -7.43 -8.45 0.13
N SER A 82 -6.27 -9.09 0.11
CA SER A 82 -5.92 -10.06 -0.95
C SER A 82 -5.42 -11.38 -0.38
N SER A 83 -5.59 -12.45 -1.16
CA SER A 83 -5.00 -13.75 -0.83
C SER A 83 -3.48 -13.73 -1.05
N LEU A 84 -2.73 -14.48 -0.24
CA LEU A 84 -1.27 -14.65 -0.36
C LEU A 84 -0.90 -15.60 -1.52
N THR A 85 -1.53 -15.44 -2.68
CA THR A 85 -1.24 -16.22 -3.89
C THR A 85 -0.49 -15.37 -4.90
N GLN A 86 0.27 -15.99 -5.82
CA GLN A 86 1.00 -15.25 -6.85
C GLN A 86 0.05 -14.44 -7.75
N LYS A 87 -1.08 -15.04 -8.15
CA LYS A 87 -2.13 -14.36 -8.92
C LYS A 87 -2.75 -13.20 -8.13
N GLY A 88 -2.99 -13.40 -6.83
CA GLY A 88 -3.43 -12.35 -5.91
C GLY A 88 -2.43 -11.19 -5.82
N ALA A 89 -1.13 -11.49 -5.80
CA ALA A 89 -0.07 -10.48 -5.75
C ALA A 89 -0.05 -9.58 -7.00
N GLU A 90 -0.09 -10.17 -8.20
CA GLU A 90 -0.14 -9.38 -9.45
C GLU A 90 -1.40 -8.50 -9.53
N ALA A 91 -2.56 -9.07 -9.17
CA ALA A 91 -3.82 -8.32 -9.15
C ALA A 91 -3.78 -7.14 -8.16
N THR A 92 -3.16 -7.35 -7.00
CA THR A 92 -3.03 -6.31 -5.96
C THR A 92 -2.06 -5.21 -6.38
N LEU A 93 -0.93 -5.55 -7.00
CA LEU A 93 -0.02 -4.56 -7.57
C LEU A 93 -0.72 -3.71 -8.64
N ARG A 94 -1.61 -4.30 -9.44
CA ARG A 94 -2.46 -3.55 -10.39
C ARG A 94 -3.48 -2.66 -9.69
N ALA A 95 -4.00 -3.07 -8.54
CA ALA A 95 -4.90 -2.24 -7.74
C ALA A 95 -4.23 -0.94 -7.27
N LEU A 96 -2.95 -1.00 -6.88
CA LEU A 96 -2.16 0.16 -6.47
C LEU A 96 -2.02 1.18 -7.61
N GLU A 97 -1.81 0.72 -8.85
CA GLU A 97 -1.79 1.59 -10.04
C GLU A 97 -3.13 2.29 -10.29
N LEU A 98 -4.24 1.62 -9.96
CA LEU A 98 -5.59 2.17 -10.09
C LEU A 98 -5.95 3.15 -8.96
N GLY A 99 -5.06 3.33 -7.98
CA GLY A 99 -5.19 4.32 -6.91
C GLY A 99 -5.52 3.74 -5.54
N ALA A 100 -5.49 2.42 -5.34
CA ALA A 100 -5.50 1.87 -4.00
C ALA A 100 -4.31 2.41 -3.20
N ILE A 101 -4.52 2.69 -1.91
CA ILE A 101 -3.47 3.27 -1.06
C ILE A 101 -2.46 2.20 -0.65
N ASP A 102 -2.98 1.03 -0.30
CA ASP A 102 -2.18 -0.07 0.19
C ASP A 102 -2.97 -1.39 0.09
N PHE A 103 -2.33 -2.46 0.55
CA PHE A 103 -2.96 -3.77 0.66
C PHE A 103 -2.53 -4.51 1.92
N VAL A 104 -3.31 -5.55 2.26
CA VAL A 104 -3.08 -6.47 3.36
C VAL A 104 -3.46 -7.89 2.95
N GLY A 105 -2.83 -8.88 3.59
CA GLY A 105 -3.22 -10.27 3.45
C GLY A 105 -4.59 -10.56 4.08
N LYS A 106 -5.38 -11.44 3.47
CA LYS A 106 -6.62 -11.95 4.08
C LYS A 106 -6.26 -12.66 5.40
N PRO A 107 -6.95 -12.36 6.52
CA PRO A 107 -6.76 -13.10 7.76
C PRO A 107 -7.22 -14.54 7.56
N GLN A 108 -6.31 -15.49 7.75
CA GLN A 108 -6.64 -16.92 7.80
C GLN A 108 -7.07 -17.25 9.24
N GLY A 109 -8.01 -18.18 9.44
CA GLY A 109 -8.62 -18.45 10.75
C GLY A 109 -7.60 -18.76 11.87
N ASP A 110 -8.07 -18.64 13.13
CA ASP A 110 -7.27 -18.78 14.37
C ASP A 110 -6.61 -20.16 14.56
N PHE A 111 -5.50 -20.42 13.86
CA PHE A 111 -4.76 -21.67 14.02
C PHE A 111 -3.44 -21.54 14.80
N ASP A 112 -2.90 -20.35 15.07
CA ASP A 112 -1.64 -20.24 15.87
C ASP A 112 -1.27 -18.86 16.49
N GLY A 113 -2.17 -17.86 16.57
CA GLY A 113 -1.81 -16.50 17.00
C GLY A 113 -1.38 -15.55 15.87
N SER A 114 -1.30 -16.04 14.63
CA SER A 114 -1.19 -15.23 13.40
C SER A 114 -2.28 -14.16 13.25
N LEU A 115 -3.46 -14.36 13.84
CA LEU A 115 -4.57 -13.42 13.75
C LEU A 115 -4.30 -12.08 14.45
N GLU A 116 -3.53 -12.09 15.56
CA GLU A 116 -3.22 -10.88 16.33
C GLU A 116 -2.25 -9.97 15.56
N ASN A 117 -1.21 -10.56 14.95
CA ASN A 117 -0.22 -9.82 14.15
C ASN A 117 -0.84 -9.29 12.85
N VAL A 118 -1.58 -10.13 12.11
CA VAL A 118 -2.29 -9.70 10.90
C VAL A 118 -3.35 -8.65 11.23
N GLY A 119 -4.01 -8.78 12.39
CA GLY A 119 -5.00 -7.81 12.86
C GLY A 119 -4.40 -6.42 13.09
N ALA A 120 -3.25 -6.36 13.77
CA ALA A 120 -2.54 -5.10 14.00
C ALA A 120 -2.11 -4.42 12.69
N GLU A 121 -1.63 -5.19 11.71
CA GLU A 121 -1.26 -4.68 10.38
C GLU A 121 -2.48 -4.08 9.66
N ILE A 122 -3.62 -4.78 9.66
CA ILE A 122 -4.87 -4.31 9.05
C ILE A 122 -5.32 -2.98 9.67
N ILE A 123 -5.30 -2.88 11.00
CA ILE A 123 -5.68 -1.67 11.73
C ILE A 123 -4.75 -0.50 11.35
N GLU A 124 -3.44 -0.73 11.34
CA GLU A 124 -2.42 0.27 11.00
C GLU A 124 -2.63 0.81 9.59
N LYS A 125 -2.78 -0.10 8.61
CA LYS A 125 -3.01 0.22 7.20
C LYS A 125 -4.30 1.02 6.98
N VAL A 126 -5.39 0.65 7.65
CA VAL A 126 -6.67 1.40 7.57
C VAL A 126 -6.52 2.80 8.18
N LYS A 127 -5.83 2.95 9.31
CA LYS A 127 -5.60 4.26 9.95
C LYS A 127 -4.72 5.16 9.10
N THR A 128 -3.69 4.60 8.48
CA THR A 128 -2.81 5.33 7.57
C THR A 128 -3.57 5.72 6.30
N ALA A 129 -4.37 4.82 5.73
CA ALA A 129 -5.20 5.11 4.57
C ALA A 129 -6.24 6.20 4.82
N ALA A 130 -6.88 6.24 6.00
CA ALA A 130 -7.83 7.27 6.38
C ALA A 130 -7.25 8.70 6.36
N LYS A 131 -5.93 8.82 6.54
CA LYS A 131 -5.21 10.09 6.54
C LYS A 131 -4.59 10.42 5.17
N ALA A 132 -4.67 9.52 4.21
CA ALA A 132 -4.01 9.67 2.92
C ALA A 132 -4.67 10.75 2.06
N ASN A 133 -3.86 11.62 1.47
CA ASN A 133 -4.36 12.66 0.55
C ASN A 133 -4.44 12.12 -0.88
N ILE A 134 -5.58 11.54 -1.22
CA ILE A 134 -5.83 10.91 -2.54
C ILE A 134 -5.87 11.94 -3.67
N ARG A 135 -6.30 13.18 -3.37
CA ARG A 135 -6.29 14.26 -4.35
C ARG A 135 -4.86 14.64 -4.75
N ALA A 136 -3.90 14.58 -3.82
CA ALA A 136 -2.49 14.75 -4.15
C ALA A 136 -1.95 13.59 -5.02
N ALA A 137 -2.42 12.35 -4.81
CA ALA A 137 -2.01 11.19 -5.61
C ALA A 137 -2.52 11.26 -7.07
N GLY A 138 -3.76 11.72 -7.29
CA GLY A 138 -4.32 11.89 -8.64
C GLY A 138 -3.85 13.16 -9.38
N SER A 139 -3.43 14.20 -8.64
CA SER A 139 -3.03 15.51 -9.18
C SER A 139 -1.53 15.67 -9.49
N ARG A 140 -0.71 14.63 -9.31
CA ARG A 140 0.75 14.68 -9.58
C ARG A 140 1.12 14.92 -11.05
N ARG A 141 0.17 15.01 -11.98
CA ARG A 141 0.43 15.39 -13.38
C ARG A 141 0.66 16.90 -13.57
N SER A 142 0.45 17.74 -12.56
CA SER A 142 0.59 19.20 -12.70
C SER A 142 0.77 19.94 -11.37
N SER A 143 1.67 19.46 -10.50
CA SER A 143 2.14 20.32 -9.40
C SER A 143 3.13 21.35 -9.97
N PRO A 144 2.99 22.67 -9.69
CA PRO A 144 4.07 23.61 -9.92
C PRO A 144 5.33 23.14 -9.16
N PRO A 145 6.54 23.44 -9.63
CA PRO A 145 7.76 23.01 -8.97
C PRO A 145 7.68 23.45 -7.50
N LEU A 146 7.76 22.47 -6.59
CA LEU A 146 7.85 22.75 -5.16
C LEU A 146 9.02 23.72 -4.99
N THR A 147 8.76 24.90 -4.42
CA THR A 147 9.81 25.79 -3.94
C THR A 147 10.54 25.04 -2.85
N VAL A 148 11.63 24.37 -3.23
CA VAL A 148 12.50 23.66 -2.30
C VAL A 148 13.14 24.73 -1.45
N GLU A 149 12.68 24.88 -0.20
CA GLU A 149 13.43 25.65 0.79
C GLU A 149 14.86 25.08 0.85
N GLU A 150 15.83 25.97 1.05
CA GLU A 150 17.25 25.65 1.03
C GLU A 150 17.52 24.45 1.95
N LYS A 151 17.84 23.30 1.35
CA LYS A 151 17.99 22.04 2.09
C LYS A 151 19.15 22.20 3.07
N GLN A 152 18.85 22.08 4.37
CA GLN A 152 19.92 21.84 5.34
C GLN A 152 20.59 20.52 5.00
N THR A 153 21.89 20.58 4.71
CA THR A 153 22.68 19.38 4.45
C THR A 153 22.78 18.56 5.72
N VAL A 154 23.05 17.26 5.58
CA VAL A 154 23.26 16.35 6.72
C VAL A 154 24.31 16.89 7.70
N ASP A 155 25.27 17.67 7.19
CA ASP A 155 26.34 18.33 7.96
C ASP A 155 25.85 19.45 8.89
N ALA A 156 24.62 19.95 8.70
CA ALA A 156 24.02 20.96 9.58
C ALA A 156 23.37 20.35 10.84
N VAL A 157 23.00 19.07 10.81
CA VAL A 157 22.24 18.39 11.88
C VAL A 157 23.09 17.34 12.61
N ILE A 158 24.03 16.70 11.90
CA ILE A 158 24.94 15.71 12.48
C ILE A 158 26.33 16.34 12.53
N PRO A 159 26.98 16.47 13.72
CA PRO A 159 28.35 16.95 13.78
C PRO A 159 29.21 16.02 12.91
N VAL A 160 29.89 16.61 11.92
CA VAL A 160 30.80 15.89 11.01
C VAL A 160 31.85 15.20 11.85
N SER A 161 31.66 13.92 12.13
CA SER A 161 32.74 13.07 12.62
C SER A 161 33.78 13.06 11.51
N THR A 162 34.88 13.79 11.73
CA THR A 162 36.08 13.84 10.88
C THR A 162 36.78 12.49 10.73
N LYS A 163 36.16 11.40 11.19
CA LYS A 163 36.55 10.01 10.97
C LYS A 163 35.45 9.23 10.24
N ARG A 164 34.88 9.77 9.17
CA ARG A 164 34.30 8.92 8.13
C ARG A 164 35.46 8.21 7.43
N ARG A 165 35.92 7.11 8.03
CA ARG A 165 36.59 6.05 7.26
C ARG A 165 35.52 5.49 6.32
N VAL A 166 35.31 6.15 5.17
CA VAL A 166 34.85 5.41 4.00
C VAL A 166 35.94 4.36 3.82
N ALA A 167 35.61 3.09 4.06
CA ALA A 167 36.56 2.02 3.79
C ALA A 167 36.99 2.18 2.33
N ALA A 168 38.23 2.61 2.12
CA ALA A 168 38.73 2.92 0.79
C ALA A 168 38.57 1.66 -0.08
N GLY A 169 37.77 1.77 -1.14
CA GLY A 169 37.56 0.68 -2.11
C GLY A 169 36.19 0.01 -2.11
N LEU A 170 35.25 0.33 -1.20
CA LEU A 170 33.86 -0.15 -1.34
C LEU A 170 33.05 0.76 -2.28
N PRO A 171 32.29 0.20 -3.24
CA PRO A 171 31.43 0.98 -4.09
C PRO A 171 30.31 1.66 -3.28
N PRO A 172 29.82 2.83 -3.70
CA PRO A 172 28.70 3.49 -3.04
C PRO A 172 27.43 2.60 -3.05
N LEU A 173 26.59 2.76 -2.03
CA LEU A 173 25.32 2.05 -1.87
C LEU A 173 24.20 3.04 -1.56
N LEU A 174 23.05 2.88 -2.21
CA LEU A 174 21.80 3.56 -1.86
C LEU A 174 20.88 2.59 -1.10
N ALA A 175 20.40 3.01 0.08
CA ALA A 175 19.42 2.24 0.85
C ALA A 175 18.07 2.97 0.86
N ILE A 176 16.99 2.28 0.53
CA ILE A 176 15.61 2.81 0.52
C ILE A 176 14.74 1.99 1.46
N GLY A 177 14.06 2.67 2.40
CA GLY A 177 13.06 2.07 3.26
C GLY A 177 11.67 2.64 2.96
N ALA A 178 10.66 1.79 2.81
CA ALA A 178 9.31 2.22 2.52
C ALA A 178 8.22 1.32 3.13
N SER A 179 6.99 1.83 3.21
CA SER A 179 5.83 1.14 3.77
C SER A 179 4.56 1.52 2.99
N THR A 180 3.57 2.17 3.60
CA THR A 180 2.31 2.52 2.91
C THR A 180 2.50 3.47 1.73
N GLY A 181 1.94 3.10 0.58
CA GLY A 181 2.16 3.75 -0.72
C GLY A 181 3.59 3.58 -1.27
N GLY A 182 4.45 2.84 -0.57
CA GLY A 182 5.85 2.67 -0.90
C GLY A 182 6.10 1.92 -2.20
N THR A 183 5.22 0.98 -2.57
CA THR A 183 5.30 0.23 -3.83
C THR A 183 5.29 1.16 -5.05
N GLU A 184 4.34 2.11 -5.10
CA GLU A 184 4.23 3.08 -6.19
C GLU A 184 5.34 4.14 -6.09
N ALA A 185 5.71 4.58 -4.88
CA ALA A 185 6.81 5.52 -4.70
C ALA A 185 8.17 4.95 -5.15
N ILE A 186 8.46 3.69 -4.81
CA ILE A 186 9.67 2.99 -5.25
C ILE A 186 9.66 2.83 -6.77
N LYS A 187 8.53 2.45 -7.38
CA LYS A 187 8.40 2.39 -8.84
C LYS A 187 8.73 3.74 -9.48
N ASP A 188 8.14 4.84 -8.98
CA ASP A 188 8.38 6.17 -9.51
C ASP A 188 9.85 6.59 -9.38
N VAL A 189 10.54 6.17 -8.32
CA VAL A 189 11.98 6.38 -8.17
C VAL A 189 12.74 5.53 -9.21
N LEU A 190 12.58 4.21 -9.18
CA LEU A 190 13.39 3.26 -9.95
C LEU A 190 13.25 3.43 -11.46
N VAL A 191 12.04 3.70 -11.96
CA VAL A 191 11.79 3.84 -13.41
C VAL A 191 12.48 5.06 -14.01
N ASN A 192 12.78 6.07 -13.19
CA ASN A 192 13.46 7.30 -13.62
C ASN A 192 14.97 7.28 -13.38
N LEU A 193 15.52 6.19 -12.81
CA LEU A 193 16.95 6.08 -12.57
C LEU A 193 17.71 5.60 -13.82
N PRO A 194 18.94 6.08 -14.04
CA PRO A 194 19.80 5.57 -15.10
C PRO A 194 20.43 4.21 -14.74
N ALA A 195 20.91 3.49 -15.75
CA ALA A 195 21.46 2.15 -15.57
C ALA A 195 22.83 2.10 -14.86
N ASP A 196 23.53 3.23 -14.76
CA ASP A 196 24.85 3.39 -14.15
C ASP A 196 24.80 3.73 -12.65
N MET A 197 23.62 3.61 -12.03
CA MET A 197 23.47 3.84 -10.60
C MET A 197 24.29 2.85 -9.75
N PRO A 198 24.77 3.28 -8.58
CA PRO A 198 25.31 2.36 -7.58
C PRO A 198 24.27 1.33 -7.14
N ALA A 199 24.72 0.25 -6.49
CA ALA A 199 23.82 -0.77 -5.95
C ALA A 199 22.76 -0.14 -5.02
N ILE A 200 21.51 -0.58 -5.20
CA ILE A 200 20.36 -0.10 -4.43
C ILE A 200 19.79 -1.27 -3.63
N VAL A 201 19.68 -1.10 -2.32
CA VAL A 201 19.01 -2.06 -1.43
C VAL A 201 17.71 -1.44 -0.95
N ILE A 202 16.62 -2.19 -1.06
CA ILE A 202 15.28 -1.70 -0.74
C ILE A 202 14.63 -2.62 0.28
N THR A 203 14.17 -2.04 1.39
CA THR A 203 13.34 -2.71 2.37
C THR A 203 11.94 -2.11 2.33
N GLN A 204 10.97 -2.88 1.86
CA GLN A 204 9.57 -2.49 1.81
C GLN A 204 8.79 -3.36 2.79
N HIS A 205 7.94 -2.76 3.63
CA HIS A 205 6.97 -3.52 4.40
C HIS A 205 5.96 -4.14 3.42
N ILE A 206 6.15 -5.43 3.12
CA ILE A 206 5.36 -6.18 2.14
C ILE A 206 5.17 -7.62 2.63
N PRO A 207 3.98 -8.22 2.48
CA PRO A 207 3.75 -9.60 2.89
C PRO A 207 4.61 -10.60 2.08
N PRO A 208 4.95 -11.76 2.68
CA PRO A 208 5.62 -12.84 1.96
C PRO A 208 4.87 -13.25 0.68
N GLY A 209 5.61 -13.49 -0.40
CA GLY A 209 5.05 -13.86 -1.73
C GLY A 209 4.68 -12.67 -2.62
N PHE A 210 4.50 -11.47 -2.06
CA PHE A 210 4.31 -10.24 -2.84
C PHE A 210 5.64 -9.58 -3.23
N SER A 211 6.68 -9.77 -2.42
CA SER A 211 8.05 -9.29 -2.66
C SER A 211 8.61 -9.78 -4.00
N THR A 212 8.46 -11.07 -4.32
CA THR A 212 8.89 -11.64 -5.61
C THR A 212 8.16 -10.99 -6.79
N ALA A 213 6.82 -10.90 -6.71
CA ALA A 213 6.00 -10.31 -7.77
C ALA A 213 6.33 -8.81 -7.97
N PHE A 214 6.59 -8.09 -6.87
CA PHE A 214 7.01 -6.70 -6.90
C PHE A 214 8.38 -6.54 -7.55
N ALA A 215 9.38 -7.34 -7.15
CA ALA A 215 10.72 -7.31 -7.74
C ALA A 215 10.69 -7.61 -9.24
N GLN A 216 9.99 -8.67 -9.66
CA GLN A 216 9.82 -9.00 -11.09
C GLN A 216 9.14 -7.89 -11.87
N ARG A 217 8.17 -7.20 -11.26
CA ARG A 217 7.53 -6.04 -11.90
C ARG A 217 8.51 -4.88 -12.05
N MET A 218 9.31 -4.57 -11.02
CA MET A 218 10.29 -3.49 -11.09
C MET A 218 11.37 -3.80 -12.13
N ASP A 219 11.83 -5.04 -12.23
CA ASP A 219 12.79 -5.51 -13.24
C ASP A 219 12.29 -5.31 -14.67
N ARG A 220 10.98 -5.50 -14.89
CA ARG A 220 10.35 -5.25 -16.20
C ARG A 220 10.18 -3.77 -16.53
N LEU A 221 10.07 -2.90 -15.54
CA LEU A 221 9.73 -1.48 -15.72
C LEU A 221 10.94 -0.56 -15.66
N ALA A 222 11.93 -0.88 -14.84
CA ALA A 222 13.14 -0.11 -14.67
C ALA A 222 14.21 -0.49 -15.70
N THR A 223 15.17 0.40 -15.90
CA THR A 223 16.39 0.11 -16.67
C THR A 223 17.39 -0.73 -15.87
N LEU A 224 17.30 -0.66 -14.55
CA LEU A 224 18.10 -1.43 -13.60
C LEU A 224 17.59 -2.87 -13.51
N THR A 225 18.50 -3.83 -13.32
CA THR A 225 18.13 -5.19 -12.95
C THR A 225 17.66 -5.22 -11.50
N VAL A 226 16.46 -5.74 -11.27
CA VAL A 226 15.84 -5.82 -9.95
C VAL A 226 15.52 -7.27 -9.62
N HIS A 227 15.89 -7.71 -8.41
CA HIS A 227 15.54 -9.04 -7.94
C HIS A 227 15.25 -9.00 -6.43
N GLU A 228 14.49 -9.98 -5.98
CA GLU A 228 14.32 -10.21 -4.55
C GLU A 228 15.64 -10.69 -3.95
N ALA A 229 16.08 -10.04 -2.87
CA ALA A 229 17.30 -10.40 -2.16
C ALA A 229 17.19 -11.84 -1.60
N LYS A 230 18.29 -12.58 -1.66
CA LYS A 230 18.41 -13.98 -1.18
C LYS A 230 19.34 -14.07 0.01
#